data_AF-A0A838NGU2-F1
#
_entry.id   AF-A0A838NGU2-F1
#
_cell.length_a   1.000
_cell.length_b   1.000
_cell.length_c   1.000
_cell.angle_alpha   90.00
_cell.angle_beta   90.00
_cell.angle_gamma   90.00
#
_symmetry.space_group_name_H-M   'P 1'
#
loop_
_entity.id
_entity.type
_entity.pdbx_description
1 polymer ?
#
loop_
_entity_poly.entity_id
_entity_poly.type
_entity_poly.pdbx_seq_one_letter_code
_entity_poly.pdbx_strand_id
1 'polypeptide(L)'
;MHEQRADALQLAVGHPAALLTSGAARAITRDALSDGQIVGLVREVAGPEAGKVGGGAPVSFGYHSPSGEVQVELTPGTDGSRAVVRPARAGAAVKGPDRSEARGEIDGLLRLLVEAEASDLHLRSGQPPVLRRQGELVREQSPPIPAERLETLLRSVMSPKEIAEYGEAGDTDWAYEIEGLARFRCNAGRDRHGALAVFRVVPTTVRTADEMGLSREVQNLCYLTKGLVVVTGPTGSGKSTTLAALVDLINRTRTDHIITIEDPIEFVHQSKQCLVTQRQVGLHTRSFKNALRAALREDPDIILVGEMRDLETVSIAIETAETGHLVFGTLHTTTAASTVDRIIDQFPADRQSQVRVMLSESLRGVIAQTLCRRIGGGRVAAREILLSIPAVSNLIREGKTFQIPSIMQTNRKTGMVTLNDALMELVEGKQVEPKEAYMKSVEKTGFAAALKARRHDTSFLGEA
;
A
#
# COMPACT_ATOMS: atom_id res chain seq x y z
N MET A 1 -28.27 16.87 -20.46
CA MET A 1 -29.24 15.78 -20.75
C MET A 1 -29.69 15.07 -19.46
N HIS A 2 -28.77 14.54 -18.65
CA HIS A 2 -29.08 13.81 -17.41
C HIS A 2 -29.88 14.63 -16.37
N GLU A 3 -29.41 15.82 -16.00
CA GLU A 3 -30.08 16.69 -15.02
C GLU A 3 -31.50 17.12 -15.43
N GLN A 4 -31.76 17.20 -16.74
CA GLN A 4 -33.01 17.71 -17.30
C GLN A 4 -33.91 16.60 -17.85
N ARG A 5 -33.55 15.33 -17.61
CA ARG A 5 -34.29 14.13 -18.09
C ARG A 5 -34.64 14.19 -19.59
N ALA A 6 -33.74 14.72 -20.41
CA ALA A 6 -33.93 14.83 -21.84
C ALA A 6 -33.60 13.50 -22.56
N ASP A 7 -34.40 13.13 -23.56
CA ASP A 7 -34.24 11.94 -24.39
C ASP A 7 -33.10 12.05 -25.40
N ALA A 8 -32.79 13.28 -25.84
CA ALA A 8 -31.69 13.55 -26.76
C ALA A 8 -31.21 15.01 -26.69
N LEU A 9 -30.00 15.26 -27.18
CA LEU A 9 -29.51 16.56 -27.61
C LEU A 9 -29.48 16.57 -29.14
N GLN A 10 -30.04 17.60 -29.74
CA GLN A 10 -30.05 17.81 -31.19
C GLN A 10 -29.24 19.05 -31.56
N LEU A 11 -28.36 18.89 -32.53
CA LEU A 11 -27.63 19.96 -33.20
C LEU A 11 -28.05 19.93 -34.67
N ALA A 12 -28.53 21.06 -35.20
CA ALA A 12 -28.95 21.16 -36.60
C ALA A 12 -28.57 22.52 -37.16
N VAL A 13 -28.12 22.54 -38.43
CA VAL A 13 -27.74 23.78 -39.11
C VAL A 13 -28.92 24.77 -39.10
N GLY A 14 -28.62 26.04 -38.85
CA GLY A 14 -29.60 27.11 -38.83
C GLY A 14 -30.51 27.12 -37.59
N HIS A 15 -30.29 26.22 -36.63
CA HIS A 15 -31.07 26.12 -35.40
C HIS A 15 -30.16 26.17 -34.17
N PRO A 16 -30.63 26.72 -33.04
CA PRO A 16 -29.94 26.56 -31.76
C PRO A 16 -29.85 25.10 -31.35
N ALA A 17 -28.82 24.74 -30.58
CA ALA A 17 -28.77 23.44 -29.94
C ALA A 17 -30.00 23.25 -29.06
N ALA A 18 -30.64 22.10 -29.12
CA ALA A 18 -31.89 21.84 -28.42
C ALA A 18 -31.89 20.49 -27.71
N LEU A 19 -32.46 20.45 -26.50
CA LEU A 19 -32.78 19.21 -25.82
C LEU A 19 -34.17 18.72 -26.25
N LEU A 20 -34.27 17.44 -26.58
CA LEU A 20 -35.53 16.78 -26.90
C LEU A 20 -36.04 16.04 -25.68
N THR A 21 -37.29 16.29 -25.29
CA THR A 21 -37.98 15.58 -24.20
C THR A 21 -39.39 15.21 -24.65
N SER A 22 -39.69 13.91 -24.73
CA SER A 22 -40.98 13.36 -25.17
C SER A 22 -41.48 13.97 -26.50
N GLY A 23 -40.57 14.23 -27.43
CA GLY A 23 -40.86 14.81 -28.75
C GLY A 23 -40.88 16.34 -28.82
N ALA A 24 -40.83 17.05 -27.69
CA ALA A 24 -40.72 18.51 -27.66
C ALA A 24 -39.26 18.97 -27.65
N ALA A 25 -38.92 19.96 -28.49
CA ALA A 25 -37.59 20.54 -28.56
C ALA A 25 -37.49 21.84 -27.74
N ARG A 26 -36.48 21.93 -26.87
CA ARG A 26 -36.18 23.12 -26.08
C ARG A 26 -34.77 23.61 -26.36
N ALA A 27 -34.64 24.82 -26.91
CA ALA A 27 -33.34 25.43 -27.17
C ALA A 27 -32.53 25.63 -25.87
N ILE A 28 -31.24 25.32 -25.93
CA ILE A 28 -30.27 25.51 -24.84
C ILE A 28 -29.14 26.49 -25.21
N THR A 29 -29.01 26.85 -26.49
CA THR A 29 -28.20 27.98 -26.95
C THR A 29 -29.09 29.09 -27.49
N ARG A 30 -28.55 30.32 -27.59
CA ARG A 30 -29.25 31.46 -28.19
C ARG A 30 -29.08 31.50 -29.70
N ASP A 31 -27.86 31.26 -30.15
CA ASP A 31 -27.49 31.38 -31.56
C ASP A 31 -27.67 30.06 -32.30
N ALA A 32 -27.96 30.18 -33.60
CA ALA A 32 -28.01 29.08 -34.54
C ALA A 32 -26.62 28.51 -34.82
N LEU A 33 -26.54 27.19 -35.03
CA LEU A 33 -25.29 26.50 -35.35
C LEU A 33 -25.03 26.51 -36.86
N SER A 34 -23.77 26.71 -37.25
CA SER A 34 -23.28 26.47 -38.61
C SER A 34 -22.89 25.02 -38.82
N ASP A 35 -22.80 24.59 -40.08
CA ASP A 35 -22.40 23.23 -40.44
C ASP A 35 -21.00 22.88 -39.90
N GLY A 36 -20.05 23.80 -40.05
CA GLY A 36 -18.69 23.63 -39.53
C GLY A 36 -18.61 23.49 -38.01
N GLN A 37 -19.50 24.16 -37.27
CA GLN A 37 -19.57 24.02 -35.80
C GLN A 37 -20.08 22.62 -35.42
N ILE A 38 -21.10 22.10 -36.11
CA ILE A 38 -21.65 20.77 -35.82
C ILE A 38 -20.61 19.69 -36.14
N VAL A 39 -20.01 19.76 -37.33
CA VAL A 39 -18.97 18.81 -37.76
C VAL A 39 -17.75 18.86 -36.84
N GLY A 40 -17.32 20.05 -36.42
CA GLY A 40 -16.21 20.25 -35.48
C GLY A 40 -16.48 19.60 -34.12
N LEU A 41 -17.64 19.89 -33.53
CA LEU A 41 -18.05 19.32 -32.24
C LEU A 41 -18.15 17.80 -32.29
N VAL A 42 -18.72 17.23 -33.35
CA VAL A 42 -18.83 15.77 -33.50
C VAL A 42 -17.45 15.15 -33.70
N ARG A 43 -16.57 15.78 -34.49
CA ARG A 43 -15.22 15.25 -34.74
C ARG A 43 -14.38 15.21 -33.46
N GLU A 44 -14.51 16.20 -32.58
CA GLU A 44 -13.79 16.25 -31.30
C GLU A 44 -14.10 15.05 -30.40
N VAL A 45 -15.34 14.56 -30.44
CA VAL A 45 -15.79 13.43 -29.60
C VAL A 45 -15.78 12.08 -30.32
N ALA A 46 -15.47 12.04 -31.62
CA ALA A 46 -15.55 10.84 -32.46
C ALA A 46 -14.39 9.84 -32.29
N GLY A 47 -13.31 10.21 -31.61
CA GLY A 47 -12.18 9.32 -31.35
C GLY A 47 -11.66 8.64 -32.64
N PRO A 48 -11.62 7.29 -32.73
CA PRO A 48 -11.18 6.56 -33.93
C PRO A 48 -12.00 6.86 -35.19
N GLU A 49 -13.26 7.28 -35.03
CA GLU A 49 -14.18 7.57 -36.13
C GLU A 49 -14.03 9.01 -36.66
N ALA A 50 -13.16 9.84 -36.05
CA ALA A 50 -12.96 11.24 -36.43
C ALA A 50 -12.62 11.45 -37.91
N GLY A 51 -11.90 10.51 -38.53
CA GLY A 51 -11.57 10.54 -39.95
C GLY A 51 -12.76 10.36 -40.90
N LYS A 52 -13.89 9.81 -40.41
CA LYS A 52 -15.12 9.61 -41.20
C LYS A 52 -16.08 10.80 -41.08
N VAL A 53 -15.91 11.63 -40.06
CA VAL A 53 -16.76 12.81 -39.79
C VAL A 53 -16.48 13.90 -40.83
N GLY A 54 -17.52 14.28 -41.60
CA GLY A 54 -17.43 15.27 -42.69
C GLY A 54 -17.22 14.67 -44.09
N GLY A 55 -17.16 13.34 -44.22
CA GLY A 55 -17.00 12.65 -45.51
C GLY A 55 -18.28 12.46 -46.33
N GLY A 56 -19.37 13.15 -46.00
CA GLY A 56 -20.65 13.06 -46.72
C GLY A 56 -21.50 11.81 -46.43
N ALA A 57 -20.97 10.84 -45.68
CA ALA A 57 -21.72 9.68 -45.20
C ALA A 57 -22.21 9.87 -43.74
N PRO A 58 -23.35 9.27 -43.35
CA PRO A 58 -23.74 9.20 -41.95
C PRO A 58 -22.69 8.49 -41.08
N VAL A 59 -22.46 9.00 -39.88
CA VAL A 59 -21.50 8.44 -38.92
C VAL A 59 -22.20 8.24 -37.58
N SER A 60 -22.05 7.06 -36.99
CA SER A 60 -22.55 6.78 -35.64
C SER A 60 -21.50 6.09 -34.78
N PHE A 61 -21.36 6.54 -33.53
CA PHE A 61 -20.40 6.00 -32.57
C PHE A 61 -20.87 6.23 -31.13
N GLY A 62 -20.33 5.43 -30.20
CA GLY A 62 -20.53 5.64 -28.77
C GLY A 62 -19.51 6.63 -28.21
N TYR A 63 -19.94 7.50 -27.30
CA TYR A 63 -19.09 8.43 -26.58
C TYR A 63 -19.32 8.30 -25.07
N HIS A 64 -18.24 8.14 -24.32
CA HIS A 64 -18.28 8.09 -22.86
C HIS A 64 -18.19 9.50 -22.29
N SER A 65 -19.28 10.02 -21.74
CA SER A 65 -19.29 11.29 -21.01
C SER A 65 -19.12 11.03 -19.50
N PRO A 66 -18.66 12.02 -18.72
CA PRO A 66 -18.66 11.93 -17.24
C PRO A 66 -20.03 11.62 -16.63
N SER A 67 -21.11 11.86 -17.37
CA SER A 67 -22.51 11.63 -16.96
C SER A 67 -23.13 10.35 -17.51
N GLY A 68 -22.36 9.49 -18.20
CA GLY A 68 -22.83 8.23 -18.78
C GLY A 68 -22.53 8.08 -20.28
N GLU A 69 -22.84 6.91 -20.82
CA GLU A 69 -22.66 6.62 -22.25
C GLU A 69 -23.76 7.21 -23.12
N VAL A 70 -23.35 7.81 -24.23
CA VAL A 70 -24.26 8.35 -25.24
C VAL A 70 -23.92 7.80 -26.62
N GLN A 71 -24.93 7.62 -27.45
CA GLN A 71 -24.76 7.35 -28.87
C GLN A 71 -24.84 8.69 -29.62
N VAL A 72 -23.81 8.98 -30.41
CA VAL A 72 -23.76 10.12 -31.31
C VAL A 72 -24.06 9.64 -32.72
N GLU A 73 -24.94 10.33 -33.41
CA GLU A 73 -25.27 10.08 -34.81
C GLU A 73 -25.23 11.40 -35.58
N LEU A 74 -24.35 11.48 -36.57
CA LEU A 74 -24.23 12.59 -37.50
C LEU A 74 -24.78 12.17 -38.86
N THR A 75 -25.79 12.88 -39.35
CA THR A 75 -26.38 12.68 -40.67
C THR A 75 -26.12 13.92 -41.53
N PRO A 76 -25.30 13.83 -42.57
CA PRO A 76 -25.18 14.87 -43.59
C PRO A 76 -26.49 15.00 -44.38
N GLY A 77 -26.91 16.23 -44.69
CA GLY A 77 -28.12 16.52 -45.47
C GLY A 77 -27.90 17.62 -46.49
N THR A 78 -28.84 17.80 -47.43
CA THR A 78 -28.79 18.84 -48.47
C THR A 78 -28.78 20.26 -47.89
N ASP A 79 -29.38 20.43 -46.71
CA ASP A 79 -29.50 21.72 -46.01
C ASP A 79 -28.48 21.86 -44.86
N GLY A 80 -27.47 20.98 -44.82
CA GLY A 80 -26.44 20.93 -43.78
C GLY A 80 -26.55 19.73 -42.83
N SER A 81 -25.54 19.54 -42.00
CA SER A 81 -25.39 18.38 -41.12
C SER A 81 -26.28 18.46 -39.88
N ARG A 82 -26.82 17.31 -39.48
CA ARG A 82 -27.59 17.17 -38.24
C ARG A 82 -26.92 16.12 -37.35
N ALA A 83 -26.66 16.49 -36.09
CA ALA A 83 -26.18 15.57 -35.08
C ALA A 83 -27.25 15.33 -34.01
N VAL A 84 -27.44 14.08 -33.61
CA VAL A 84 -28.30 13.69 -32.50
C VAL A 84 -27.48 12.87 -31.51
N VAL A 85 -27.50 13.29 -30.25
CA VAL A 85 -26.86 12.60 -29.14
C VAL A 85 -27.95 12.03 -28.26
N ARG A 86 -27.98 10.71 -28.07
CA ARG A 86 -28.98 10.01 -27.25
C ARG A 86 -28.29 9.28 -26.11
N PRO A 87 -28.89 9.19 -24.91
CA PRO A 87 -28.43 8.22 -23.92
C PRO A 87 -28.44 6.83 -24.56
N ALA A 88 -27.38 6.05 -24.36
CA ALA A 88 -27.37 4.67 -24.83
C ALA A 88 -28.52 3.92 -24.14
N ARG A 89 -29.60 3.60 -24.87
CA ARG A 89 -30.65 2.73 -24.33
C ARG A 89 -30.06 1.32 -24.21
N ALA A 90 -30.31 0.66 -23.09
CA ALA A 90 -29.97 -0.74 -22.88
C ALA A 90 -30.67 -1.60 -23.95
N GLY A 91 -30.00 -1.88 -25.07
CA GLY A 91 -30.57 -2.63 -26.18
C GLY A 91 -29.99 -2.29 -27.54
N ALA A 92 -28.69 -2.52 -27.71
CA ALA A 92 -27.97 -2.87 -28.95
C ALA A 92 -26.50 -2.43 -28.81
N ALA A 93 -25.79 -3.06 -27.86
CA ALA A 93 -24.34 -2.93 -27.75
C ALA A 93 -23.69 -3.71 -28.89
N VAL A 94 -22.85 -3.04 -29.68
CA VAL A 94 -21.75 -3.73 -30.39
C VAL A 94 -20.84 -4.27 -29.28
N LYS A 95 -20.83 -5.60 -29.10
CA LYS A 95 -20.00 -6.28 -28.09
C LYS A 95 -18.52 -6.06 -28.39
N GLY A 96 -17.91 -5.05 -27.77
CA GLY A 96 -16.48 -5.10 -27.43
C GLY A 96 -16.26 -6.15 -26.33
N PRO A 97 -15.05 -6.73 -26.19
CA PRO A 97 -14.79 -7.71 -25.15
C PRO A 97 -15.08 -7.07 -23.79
N ASP A 98 -15.94 -7.77 -23.08
CA ASP A 98 -16.67 -7.33 -21.91
C ASP A 98 -15.71 -7.09 -20.75
N ARG A 99 -15.64 -5.85 -20.23
CA ARG A 99 -14.80 -5.53 -19.07
C ARG A 99 -15.15 -6.43 -17.87
N SER A 100 -16.40 -6.91 -17.79
CA SER A 100 -16.83 -7.88 -16.80
C SER A 100 -16.27 -9.28 -17.04
N GLU A 101 -16.22 -9.74 -18.29
CA GLU A 101 -15.63 -11.04 -18.66
C GLU A 101 -14.12 -11.05 -18.44
N ALA A 102 -13.42 -10.00 -18.89
CA ALA A 102 -11.98 -9.85 -18.68
C ALA A 102 -11.63 -9.78 -17.19
N ARG A 103 -12.46 -9.10 -16.39
CA ARG A 103 -12.32 -9.09 -14.93
C ARG A 103 -12.54 -10.47 -14.32
N GLY A 104 -13.56 -11.20 -14.77
CA GLY A 104 -13.83 -12.57 -14.34
C GLY A 104 -12.67 -13.54 -14.65
N GLU A 105 -11.99 -13.36 -15.78
CA GLU A 105 -10.79 -14.13 -16.13
C GLU A 105 -9.61 -13.83 -15.20
N ILE A 106 -9.32 -12.54 -14.93
CA ILE A 106 -8.30 -12.17 -13.94
C ILE A 106 -8.67 -12.74 -12.56
N ASP A 107 -9.92 -12.58 -12.12
CA ASP A 107 -10.38 -13.11 -10.84
C ASP A 107 -10.21 -14.65 -10.76
N GLY A 108 -10.44 -15.36 -11.86
CA GLY A 108 -10.19 -16.81 -11.96
C GLY A 108 -8.70 -17.17 -11.80
N LEU A 109 -7.80 -16.41 -12.44
CA LEU A 109 -6.35 -16.61 -12.28
C LEU A 109 -5.87 -16.29 -10.86
N LEU A 110 -6.46 -15.29 -10.22
CA LEU A 110 -6.16 -14.90 -8.84
C LEU A 110 -6.72 -15.90 -7.82
N ARG A 111 -7.87 -16.52 -8.09
CA ARG A 111 -8.37 -17.67 -7.32
C ARG A 111 -7.42 -18.85 -7.41
N LEU A 112 -6.97 -19.19 -8.61
CA LEU A 112 -5.97 -20.24 -8.83
C LEU A 112 -4.67 -19.96 -8.06
N LEU A 113 -4.20 -18.71 -8.05
CA LEU A 113 -3.03 -18.29 -7.27
C LEU A 113 -3.19 -18.62 -5.78
N VAL A 114 -4.35 -18.28 -5.19
CA VAL A 114 -4.65 -18.52 -3.76
C VAL A 114 -4.85 -20.01 -3.48
N GLU A 115 -5.62 -20.72 -4.30
CA GLU A 115 -5.89 -22.17 -4.15
C GLU A 115 -4.62 -23.01 -4.28
N ALA A 116 -3.66 -22.58 -5.11
CA ALA A 116 -2.38 -23.24 -5.27
C ALA A 116 -1.35 -22.88 -4.18
N GLU A 117 -1.74 -22.10 -3.16
CA GLU A 117 -0.86 -21.58 -2.10
C GLU A 117 0.43 -20.93 -2.64
N ALA A 118 0.32 -20.28 -3.81
CA ALA A 118 1.44 -19.61 -4.46
C ALA A 118 1.59 -18.16 -3.96
N SER A 119 2.82 -17.64 -3.97
CA SER A 119 3.10 -16.28 -3.47
C SER A 119 2.83 -15.20 -4.50
N ASP A 120 3.09 -15.49 -5.77
CA ASP A 120 2.99 -14.54 -6.87
C ASP A 120 2.41 -15.21 -8.13
N LEU A 121 1.56 -14.51 -8.87
CA LEU A 121 1.14 -14.81 -10.23
C LEU A 121 1.84 -13.84 -11.18
N HIS A 122 2.55 -14.39 -12.16
CA HIS A 122 3.21 -13.65 -13.23
C HIS A 122 2.48 -13.87 -14.54
N LEU A 123 2.08 -12.76 -15.18
CA LEU A 123 1.48 -12.74 -16.51
C LEU A 123 2.41 -12.02 -17.46
N ARG A 124 2.60 -12.55 -18.67
CA ARG A 124 3.42 -11.95 -19.71
C ARG A 124 2.88 -12.29 -21.07
N SER A 125 2.88 -11.30 -21.96
CA SER A 125 2.42 -11.45 -23.34
C SER A 125 3.11 -12.63 -24.04
N GLY A 126 2.31 -13.50 -24.66
CA GLY A 126 2.77 -14.68 -25.38
C GLY A 126 3.29 -15.81 -24.48
N GLN A 127 2.98 -15.81 -23.18
CA GLN A 127 3.33 -16.88 -22.25
C GLN A 127 2.09 -17.39 -21.49
N PRO A 128 2.08 -18.66 -21.07
CA PRO A 128 1.12 -19.12 -20.06
C PRO A 128 1.31 -18.37 -18.74
N PRO A 129 0.26 -18.25 -17.91
CA PRO A 129 0.38 -17.85 -16.52
C PRO A 129 1.47 -18.64 -15.78
N VAL A 130 2.23 -17.96 -14.93
CA VAL A 130 3.30 -18.57 -14.13
C VAL A 130 3.07 -18.26 -12.67
N LEU A 131 3.03 -19.29 -11.83
CA LEU A 131 2.90 -19.15 -10.38
C LEU A 131 4.26 -19.33 -9.70
N ARG A 132 4.50 -18.56 -8.64
CA ARG A 132 5.63 -18.81 -7.73
C ARG A 132 5.19 -19.69 -6.57
N ARG A 133 5.58 -20.97 -6.59
CA ARG A 133 5.28 -21.96 -5.53
C ARG A 133 6.55 -22.26 -4.75
N GLN A 134 6.54 -22.00 -3.44
CA GLN A 134 7.69 -22.25 -2.56
C GLN A 134 9.02 -21.63 -3.06
N GLY A 135 8.95 -20.50 -3.76
CA GLY A 135 10.10 -19.80 -4.33
C GLY A 135 10.42 -20.15 -5.79
N GLU A 136 9.85 -21.22 -6.34
CA GLU A 136 10.10 -21.68 -7.71
C GLU A 136 9.00 -21.22 -8.68
N LEU A 137 9.37 -20.89 -9.91
CA LEU A 137 8.43 -20.48 -10.97
C LEU A 137 7.91 -21.70 -11.73
N VAL A 138 6.61 -21.93 -11.64
CA VAL A 138 5.91 -23.05 -12.28
C VAL A 138 4.94 -22.49 -13.32
N ARG A 139 5.07 -22.94 -14.58
CA ARG A 139 4.15 -22.56 -15.66
C ARG A 139 2.88 -23.38 -15.56
N GLU A 140 1.73 -22.73 -15.63
CA GLU A 140 0.44 -23.42 -15.67
C GLU A 140 0.23 -24.10 -17.02
N GLN A 141 -0.50 -25.21 -17.02
CA GLN A 141 -0.86 -25.96 -18.23
C GLN A 141 -2.05 -25.30 -18.93
N SER A 142 -1.84 -24.09 -19.43
CA SER A 142 -2.85 -23.32 -20.16
C SER A 142 -2.25 -22.64 -21.39
N PRO A 143 -3.08 -22.24 -22.37
CA PRO A 143 -2.60 -21.57 -23.56
C PRO A 143 -1.88 -20.24 -23.23
N PRO A 144 -0.86 -19.85 -24.00
CA PRO A 144 -0.25 -18.54 -23.87
C PRO A 144 -1.27 -17.40 -24.06
N ILE A 145 -1.16 -16.35 -23.24
CA ILE A 145 -2.06 -15.19 -23.33
C ILE A 145 -1.55 -14.22 -24.41
N PRO A 146 -2.33 -13.91 -25.47
CA PRO A 146 -1.95 -12.93 -26.48
C PRO A 146 -1.79 -11.51 -25.90
N ALA A 147 -0.92 -10.70 -26.50
CA ALA A 147 -0.61 -9.35 -26.01
C ALA A 147 -1.85 -8.45 -25.84
N GLU A 148 -2.71 -8.40 -26.87
CA GLU A 148 -3.95 -7.61 -26.84
C GLU A 148 -4.92 -8.10 -25.76
N ARG A 149 -4.99 -9.42 -25.53
CA ARG A 149 -5.83 -9.98 -24.48
C ARG A 149 -5.29 -9.61 -23.10
N LEU A 150 -3.98 -9.75 -22.88
CA LEU A 150 -3.37 -9.39 -21.60
C LEU A 150 -3.57 -7.89 -21.30
N GLU A 151 -3.40 -7.01 -22.29
CA GLU A 151 -3.68 -5.59 -22.14
C GLU A 151 -5.14 -5.32 -21.69
N THR A 152 -6.10 -6.05 -22.27
CA THR A 152 -7.52 -5.97 -21.89
C THR A 152 -7.75 -6.47 -20.46
N LEU A 153 -7.14 -7.60 -20.10
CA LEU A 153 -7.22 -8.19 -18.77
C LEU A 153 -6.68 -7.23 -17.70
N LEU A 154 -5.50 -6.64 -17.91
CA LEU A 154 -4.90 -5.72 -16.94
C LEU A 154 -5.75 -4.46 -16.76
N ARG A 155 -6.23 -3.85 -17.84
CA ARG A 155 -7.09 -2.65 -17.77
C ARG A 155 -8.44 -2.92 -17.09
N SER A 156 -8.90 -4.17 -17.05
CA SER A 156 -10.15 -4.54 -16.37
C SER A 156 -10.08 -4.39 -14.85
N VAL A 157 -8.88 -4.52 -14.28
CA VAL A 157 -8.60 -4.45 -12.83
C VAL A 157 -7.85 -3.19 -12.38
N MET A 158 -7.60 -2.26 -13.30
CA MET A 158 -7.03 -0.93 -13.05
C MET A 158 -8.13 0.12 -12.94
N SER A 159 -7.93 1.14 -12.10
CA SER A 159 -8.78 2.34 -12.11
C SER A 159 -8.35 3.29 -13.25
N PRO A 160 -9.15 4.34 -13.56
CA PRO A 160 -8.78 5.33 -14.57
C PRO A 160 -7.41 5.98 -14.33
N LYS A 161 -7.00 6.13 -13.06
CA LYS A 161 -5.69 6.69 -12.69
C LYS A 161 -4.56 5.76 -13.12
N GLU A 162 -4.63 4.49 -12.75
CA GLU A 162 -3.59 3.52 -13.10
C GLU A 162 -3.56 3.26 -14.62
N ILE A 163 -4.71 3.30 -15.29
CA ILE A 163 -4.78 3.21 -16.76
C ILE A 163 -4.00 4.36 -17.43
N ALA A 164 -4.13 5.58 -16.91
CA ALA A 164 -3.39 6.73 -17.42
C ALA A 164 -1.89 6.61 -17.13
N GLU A 165 -1.52 6.29 -15.88
CA GLU A 165 -0.13 6.10 -15.47
C GLU A 165 0.57 5.00 -16.28
N TYR A 166 -0.09 3.84 -16.44
CA TYR A 166 0.41 2.75 -17.27
C TYR A 166 0.57 3.13 -18.75
N GLY A 167 -0.31 4.01 -19.26
CA GLY A 167 -0.24 4.54 -20.61
C GLY A 167 0.94 5.51 -20.81
N GLU A 168 1.21 6.36 -19.83
CA GLU A 168 2.22 7.42 -19.90
C GLU A 168 3.63 6.95 -19.49
N ALA A 169 3.74 6.28 -18.35
CA ALA A 169 5.02 5.82 -17.78
C ALA A 169 5.45 4.44 -18.29
N GLY A 170 4.49 3.62 -18.72
CA GLY A 170 4.73 2.24 -19.16
C GLY A 170 4.69 1.21 -18.03
N ASP A 171 4.48 1.63 -16.78
CA ASP A 171 4.28 0.80 -15.61
C ASP A 171 3.35 1.48 -14.58
N THR A 172 2.76 0.68 -13.68
CA THR A 172 1.94 1.18 -12.55
C THR A 172 1.85 0.12 -11.46
N ASP A 173 1.68 0.57 -10.21
CA ASP A 173 1.45 -0.25 -9.02
C ASP A 173 0.07 0.03 -8.42
N TRP A 174 -0.66 -1.01 -8.02
CA TRP A 174 -1.95 -0.84 -7.33
C TRP A 174 -2.29 -2.00 -6.40
N ALA A 175 -3.37 -1.83 -5.64
CA ALA A 175 -3.96 -2.90 -4.85
C ALA A 175 -5.27 -3.35 -5.51
N TYR A 176 -5.48 -4.66 -5.57
CA TYR A 176 -6.71 -5.27 -6.04
C TYR A 176 -7.25 -6.23 -4.98
N GLU A 177 -8.56 -6.27 -4.79
CA GLU A 177 -9.18 -7.09 -3.76
C GLU A 177 -10.36 -7.85 -4.32
N ILE A 178 -10.39 -9.16 -4.04
CA ILE A 178 -11.54 -10.02 -4.30
C ILE A 178 -12.14 -10.35 -2.94
N GLU A 179 -13.32 -9.77 -2.68
CA GLU A 179 -14.04 -9.93 -1.42
C GLU A 179 -14.23 -11.42 -1.08
N GLY A 180 -13.94 -11.79 0.17
CA GLY A 180 -14.01 -13.16 0.64
C GLY A 180 -12.89 -14.10 0.17
N LEU A 181 -11.96 -13.64 -0.68
CA LEU A 181 -10.82 -14.42 -1.15
C LEU A 181 -9.50 -13.88 -0.59
N ALA A 182 -9.01 -12.78 -1.14
CA ALA A 182 -7.72 -12.20 -0.80
C ALA A 182 -7.56 -10.78 -1.37
N ARG A 183 -6.63 -10.04 -0.77
CA ARG A 183 -6.09 -8.80 -1.33
C ARG A 183 -4.79 -9.11 -2.08
N PHE A 184 -4.51 -8.37 -3.13
CA PHE A 184 -3.35 -8.53 -3.99
C PHE A 184 -2.63 -7.20 -4.18
N ARG A 185 -1.30 -7.24 -4.10
CA ARG A 185 -0.45 -6.15 -4.58
C ARG A 185 -0.11 -6.44 -6.03
N CYS A 186 -0.43 -5.51 -6.91
CA CYS A 186 -0.33 -5.65 -8.35
C CYS A 186 0.71 -4.68 -8.89
N ASN A 187 1.54 -5.16 -9.79
CA ASN A 187 2.43 -4.34 -10.62
C ASN A 187 2.17 -4.72 -12.08
N ALA A 188 2.03 -3.74 -12.96
CA ALA A 188 1.98 -3.95 -14.39
C ALA A 188 3.06 -3.13 -15.07
N GLY A 189 3.59 -3.65 -16.17
CA GLY A 189 4.66 -3.03 -16.93
C GLY A 189 4.60 -3.40 -18.41
N ARG A 190 5.60 -2.95 -19.15
CA ARG A 190 5.84 -3.35 -20.53
C ARG A 190 7.26 -3.89 -20.68
N ASP A 191 7.42 -4.93 -21.48
CA ASP A 191 8.71 -5.38 -21.99
C ASP A 191 8.72 -5.48 -23.52
N ARG A 192 9.81 -6.00 -24.09
CA ARG A 192 9.97 -6.16 -25.54
C ARG A 192 8.90 -7.05 -26.21
N HIS A 193 8.13 -7.82 -25.45
CA HIS A 193 7.06 -8.68 -25.96
C HIS A 193 5.65 -8.13 -25.69
N GLY A 194 5.53 -6.98 -25.02
CA GLY A 194 4.25 -6.33 -24.72
C GLY A 194 3.99 -6.18 -23.23
N ALA A 195 2.73 -6.25 -22.84
CA ALA A 195 2.32 -6.14 -21.44
C ALA A 195 2.84 -7.29 -20.58
N LEU A 196 3.10 -6.98 -19.31
CA LEU A 196 3.36 -7.94 -18.24
C LEU A 196 2.72 -7.45 -16.94
N ALA A 197 2.48 -8.38 -16.02
CA ALA A 197 2.06 -8.05 -14.66
C ALA A 197 2.50 -9.09 -13.65
N VAL A 198 2.61 -8.66 -12.39
CA VAL A 198 2.84 -9.51 -11.22
C VAL A 198 1.78 -9.19 -10.18
N PHE A 199 1.07 -10.22 -9.72
CA PHE A 199 0.09 -10.13 -8.63
C PHE A 199 0.63 -10.92 -7.46
N ARG A 200 0.78 -10.28 -6.30
CA ARG A 200 1.24 -10.90 -5.06
C ARG A 200 0.10 -10.99 -4.07
N VAL A 201 -0.12 -12.17 -3.50
CA VAL A 201 -1.11 -12.35 -2.41
C VAL A 201 -0.66 -11.55 -1.19
N VAL A 202 -1.56 -10.72 -0.66
CA VAL A 202 -1.39 -10.01 0.62
C VAL A 202 -1.99 -10.87 1.72
N PRO A 203 -1.21 -11.32 2.71
CA PRO A 203 -1.71 -12.19 3.76
C PRO A 203 -2.84 -11.56 4.59
N THR A 204 -3.92 -12.32 4.80
CA THR A 204 -4.99 -11.99 5.76
C THR A 204 -4.76 -12.62 7.13
N THR A 205 -4.03 -13.74 7.17
CA THR A 205 -3.69 -14.43 8.41
C THR A 205 -2.46 -13.78 9.04
N VAL A 206 -2.66 -13.18 10.21
CA VAL A 206 -1.60 -12.58 11.01
C VAL A 206 -1.14 -13.60 12.06
N ARG A 207 0.16 -13.82 12.16
CA ARG A 207 0.73 -14.61 13.27
C ARG A 207 0.53 -13.87 14.58
N THR A 208 0.08 -14.56 15.60
CA THR A 208 -0.13 -13.96 16.92
C THR A 208 1.19 -13.52 17.56
N ALA A 209 1.12 -12.58 18.50
CA ALA A 209 2.29 -12.10 19.23
C ALA A 209 3.07 -13.25 19.91
N ASP A 210 2.37 -14.24 20.46
CA ASP A 210 2.95 -15.42 21.09
C ASP A 210 3.66 -16.33 20.07
N GLU A 211 3.02 -16.62 18.92
CA GLU A 211 3.62 -17.42 17.85
C GLU A 211 4.86 -16.75 17.25
N MET A 212 4.92 -15.41 17.29
CA MET A 212 6.06 -14.61 16.87
C MET A 212 7.19 -14.57 17.92
N GLY A 213 6.95 -15.11 19.11
CA GLY A 213 7.88 -15.07 20.25
C GLY A 213 8.11 -13.65 20.77
N LEU A 214 7.09 -12.79 20.73
CA LEU A 214 7.17 -11.47 21.37
C LEU A 214 7.05 -11.62 22.88
N SER A 215 7.98 -11.05 23.63
CA SER A 215 7.98 -11.13 25.09
C SER A 215 6.74 -10.45 25.69
N ARG A 216 6.37 -10.83 26.92
CA ARG A 216 5.22 -10.22 27.62
C ARG A 216 5.40 -8.72 27.79
N GLU A 217 6.62 -8.24 27.99
CA GLU A 217 6.92 -6.82 28.16
C GLU A 217 6.70 -6.04 26.87
N VAL A 218 6.98 -6.63 25.70
CA VAL A 218 6.62 -6.04 24.40
C VAL A 218 5.10 -6.06 24.20
N GLN A 219 4.43 -7.17 24.53
CA GLN A 219 2.97 -7.25 24.45
C GLN A 219 2.28 -6.25 25.39
N ASN A 220 2.88 -5.95 26.55
CA ASN A 220 2.35 -4.98 27.51
C ASN A 220 2.25 -3.56 26.93
N LEU A 221 3.05 -3.23 25.91
CA LEU A 221 2.95 -1.95 25.20
C LEU A 221 1.59 -1.76 24.51
N CYS A 222 0.91 -2.84 24.14
CA CYS A 222 -0.41 -2.81 23.52
C CYS A 222 -1.56 -2.42 24.47
N TYR A 223 -1.33 -2.45 25.79
CA TYR A 223 -2.34 -2.09 26.78
C TYR A 223 -2.21 -0.66 27.29
N LEU A 224 -1.21 0.07 26.82
CA LEU A 224 -1.03 1.49 27.13
C LEU A 224 -2.17 2.32 26.53
N THR A 225 -2.60 3.35 27.24
CA THR A 225 -3.61 4.29 26.72
C THR A 225 -3.01 5.30 25.77
N LYS A 226 -1.74 5.68 25.96
CA LYS A 226 -1.03 6.61 25.10
C LYS A 226 0.48 6.43 25.06
N GLY A 227 1.09 6.97 24.01
CA GLY A 227 2.52 7.06 23.82
C GLY A 227 2.96 6.53 22.46
N LEU A 228 4.27 6.57 22.21
CA LEU A 228 4.88 6.18 20.94
C LEU A 228 5.63 4.85 21.10
N VAL A 229 5.27 3.87 20.28
CA VAL A 229 5.96 2.58 20.16
C VAL A 229 6.52 2.47 18.75
N VAL A 230 7.82 2.24 18.63
CA VAL A 230 8.49 2.23 17.34
C VAL A 230 9.09 0.86 17.05
N VAL A 231 8.76 0.28 15.90
CA VAL A 231 9.40 -0.95 15.39
C VAL A 231 10.38 -0.57 14.29
N THR A 232 11.66 -0.92 14.46
CA THR A 232 12.73 -0.49 13.56
C THR A 232 13.56 -1.63 13.01
N GLY A 233 14.33 -1.36 11.96
CA GLY A 233 15.19 -2.32 11.29
C GLY A 233 15.21 -2.10 9.78
N PRO A 234 16.14 -2.75 9.06
CA PRO A 234 16.24 -2.59 7.61
C PRO A 234 15.00 -3.13 6.87
N THR A 235 14.92 -2.86 5.57
CA THR A 235 13.91 -3.48 4.70
C THR A 235 13.97 -5.00 4.80
N GLY A 236 12.80 -5.64 4.90
CA GLY A 236 12.71 -7.10 5.02
C GLY A 236 13.09 -7.66 6.38
N SER A 237 13.25 -6.83 7.42
CA SER A 237 13.50 -7.31 8.80
C SER A 237 12.24 -7.83 9.51
N GLY A 238 11.06 -7.74 8.88
CA GLY A 238 9.78 -8.21 9.42
C GLY A 238 9.00 -7.17 10.26
N LYS A 239 9.28 -5.86 10.09
CA LYS A 239 8.64 -4.79 10.89
C LYS A 239 7.10 -4.84 10.79
N SER A 240 6.59 -4.89 9.56
CA SER A 240 5.15 -4.97 9.29
C SER A 240 4.54 -6.22 9.90
N THR A 241 5.26 -7.35 9.93
CA THR A 241 4.79 -8.59 10.58
C THR A 241 4.70 -8.45 12.10
N THR A 242 5.69 -7.81 12.74
CA THR A 242 5.64 -7.53 14.18
C THR A 242 4.49 -6.57 14.50
N LEU A 243 4.34 -5.47 13.74
CA LEU A 243 3.24 -4.53 13.94
C LEU A 243 1.88 -5.17 13.72
N ALA A 244 1.72 -5.99 12.68
CA ALA A 244 0.48 -6.72 12.45
C ALA A 244 0.14 -7.61 13.64
N ALA A 245 1.11 -8.34 14.19
CA ALA A 245 0.89 -9.18 15.38
C ALA A 245 0.45 -8.37 16.62
N LEU A 246 1.01 -7.17 16.81
CA LEU A 246 0.64 -6.27 17.91
C LEU A 246 -0.74 -5.65 17.71
N VAL A 247 -1.05 -5.18 16.49
CA VAL A 247 -2.39 -4.66 16.14
C VAL A 247 -3.45 -5.75 16.27
N ASP A 248 -3.15 -6.98 15.84
CA ASP A 248 -4.04 -8.12 15.99
C ASP A 248 -4.26 -8.51 17.46
N LEU A 249 -3.25 -8.37 18.32
CA LEU A 249 -3.40 -8.56 19.76
C LEU A 249 -4.37 -7.52 20.33
N ILE A 250 -4.17 -6.24 20.03
CA ILE A 250 -5.05 -5.13 20.45
C ILE A 250 -6.49 -5.40 20.00
N ASN A 251 -6.68 -5.70 18.72
CA ASN A 251 -7.98 -5.94 18.11
C ASN A 251 -8.74 -7.13 18.74
N ARG A 252 -8.04 -8.06 19.40
CA ARG A 252 -8.64 -9.20 20.10
C ARG A 252 -8.91 -8.97 21.58
N THR A 253 -8.30 -7.96 22.19
CA THR A 253 -8.29 -7.79 23.66
C THR A 253 -8.82 -6.44 24.13
N ARG A 254 -9.06 -5.50 23.20
CA ARG A 254 -9.55 -4.14 23.48
C ARG A 254 -10.79 -3.84 22.61
N THR A 255 -11.49 -2.77 22.92
CA THR A 255 -12.71 -2.33 22.21
C THR A 255 -12.55 -0.90 21.68
N ASP A 256 -11.41 -0.67 21.05
CA ASP A 256 -10.93 0.65 20.64
C ASP A 256 -11.13 0.87 19.13
N HIS A 257 -10.92 2.09 18.66
CA HIS A 257 -10.79 2.42 17.24
C HIS A 257 -9.31 2.48 16.82
N ILE A 258 -8.93 1.59 15.91
CA ILE A 258 -7.60 1.48 15.33
C ILE A 258 -7.60 2.05 13.92
N ILE A 259 -6.76 3.04 13.65
CA ILE A 259 -6.53 3.56 12.30
C ILE A 259 -5.11 3.21 11.84
N THR A 260 -4.97 2.53 10.70
CA THR A 260 -3.66 2.29 10.07
C THR A 260 -3.49 3.14 8.82
N ILE A 261 -2.30 3.67 8.62
CA ILE A 261 -1.90 4.45 7.45
C ILE A 261 -0.66 3.80 6.88
N GLU A 262 -0.73 3.23 5.69
CA GLU A 262 0.29 2.33 5.14
C GLU A 262 0.57 2.64 3.65
N ASP A 263 1.73 2.20 3.14
CA ASP A 263 2.14 2.42 1.75
C ASP A 263 3.02 1.26 1.22
N PRO A 264 2.43 0.20 0.63
CA PRO A 264 1.00 -0.14 0.62
C PRO A 264 0.56 -0.83 1.94
N ILE A 265 -0.72 -1.21 2.03
CA ILE A 265 -1.20 -2.09 3.12
C ILE A 265 -0.55 -3.48 2.97
N GLU A 266 0.17 -3.92 4.00
CA GLU A 266 0.93 -5.18 4.00
C GLU A 266 0.15 -6.35 4.64
N PHE A 267 -0.77 -6.05 5.56
CA PHE A 267 -1.63 -7.02 6.22
C PHE A 267 -3.04 -6.48 6.33
N VAL A 268 -4.04 -7.30 6.02
CA VAL A 268 -5.44 -6.92 6.18
C VAL A 268 -5.94 -7.35 7.56
N HIS A 269 -6.41 -6.40 8.35
CA HIS A 269 -6.96 -6.61 9.68
C HIS A 269 -8.49 -6.52 9.63
N GLN A 270 -9.16 -7.66 9.79
CA GLN A 270 -10.60 -7.67 10.01
C GLN A 270 -10.93 -7.12 11.40
N SER A 271 -11.98 -6.31 11.50
CA SER A 271 -12.48 -5.84 12.80
C SER A 271 -12.94 -7.03 13.65
N LYS A 272 -12.49 -7.07 14.90
CA LYS A 272 -12.85 -8.11 15.88
C LYS A 272 -13.57 -7.45 17.06
N GLN A 273 -12.86 -7.18 18.16
CA GLN A 273 -13.38 -6.39 19.25
C GLN A 273 -13.16 -4.88 19.03
N CYS A 274 -12.11 -4.52 18.30
CA CYS A 274 -11.87 -3.15 17.83
C CYS A 274 -12.54 -2.89 16.48
N LEU A 275 -12.81 -1.61 16.21
CA LEU A 275 -13.05 -1.11 14.85
C LEU A 275 -11.69 -0.85 14.20
N VAL A 276 -11.44 -1.43 13.01
CA VAL A 276 -10.18 -1.25 12.28
C VAL A 276 -10.41 -0.55 10.94
N THR A 277 -9.78 0.61 10.78
CA THR A 277 -9.82 1.43 9.55
C THR A 277 -8.42 1.47 8.93
N GLN A 278 -8.24 0.88 7.74
CA GLN A 278 -6.93 0.87 7.05
C GLN A 278 -6.90 1.80 5.82
N ARG A 279 -5.88 2.65 5.76
CA ARG A 279 -5.70 3.63 4.67
C ARG A 279 -4.39 3.38 3.95
N GLN A 280 -4.49 3.18 2.63
CA GLN A 280 -3.34 3.12 1.76
C GLN A 280 -3.04 4.49 1.17
N VAL A 281 -1.80 4.95 1.29
CA VAL A 281 -1.31 6.17 0.63
C VAL A 281 -1.32 5.97 -0.89
N GLY A 282 -1.67 7.02 -1.64
CA GLY A 282 -1.81 6.99 -3.09
C GLY A 282 -3.16 6.43 -3.59
N LEU A 283 -3.90 5.72 -2.73
CA LEU A 283 -5.21 5.11 -3.05
C LEU A 283 -6.34 5.72 -2.21
N HIS A 284 -6.32 5.56 -0.88
CA HIS A 284 -7.35 6.07 0.04
C HIS A 284 -7.05 7.51 0.50
N THR A 285 -5.78 7.91 0.47
CA THR A 285 -5.30 9.21 0.94
C THR A 285 -4.09 9.66 0.11
N ARG A 286 -3.84 10.97 0.04
CA ARG A 286 -2.77 11.53 -0.80
C ARG A 286 -1.37 11.36 -0.20
N SER A 287 -1.25 11.37 1.12
CA SER A 287 0.03 11.31 1.83
C SER A 287 -0.16 10.86 3.28
N PHE A 288 0.91 10.39 3.92
CA PHE A 288 0.93 10.08 5.35
C PHE A 288 0.45 11.25 6.21
N LYS A 289 1.00 12.45 5.99
CA LYS A 289 0.59 13.68 6.66
C LYS A 289 -0.91 13.96 6.57
N ASN A 290 -1.48 13.87 5.36
CA ASN A 290 -2.90 14.16 5.16
C ASN A 290 -3.77 13.12 5.88
N ALA A 291 -3.39 11.85 5.79
CA ALA A 291 -4.09 10.75 6.46
C ALA A 291 -4.04 10.88 7.98
N LEU A 292 -2.87 11.22 8.54
CA LEU A 292 -2.65 11.33 9.97
C LEU A 292 -3.41 12.51 10.57
N ARG A 293 -3.44 13.66 9.88
CA ARG A 293 -4.29 14.80 10.29
C ARG A 293 -5.79 14.52 10.22
N ALA A 294 -6.22 13.72 9.24
CA ALA A 294 -7.61 13.31 9.13
C ALA A 294 -7.98 12.35 10.25
N ALA A 295 -7.13 11.35 10.52
CA ALA A 295 -7.30 10.36 11.57
C ALA A 295 -7.60 11.01 12.93
N LEU A 296 -6.94 12.11 13.30
CA LEU A 296 -7.19 12.82 14.56
C LEU A 296 -8.61 13.38 14.74
N ARG A 297 -9.42 13.41 13.69
CA ARG A 297 -10.84 13.83 13.75
C ARG A 297 -11.82 12.66 13.57
N GLU A 298 -11.31 11.45 13.60
CA GLU A 298 -12.06 10.22 13.37
C GLU A 298 -12.21 9.39 14.65
N ASP A 299 -12.02 10.05 15.81
CA ASP A 299 -12.10 9.42 17.13
C ASP A 299 -11.24 8.15 17.24
N PRO A 300 -9.93 8.19 16.91
CA PRO A 300 -9.07 7.02 17.08
C PRO A 300 -8.62 6.92 18.54
N ASP A 301 -8.40 5.71 19.03
CA ASP A 301 -7.62 5.48 20.24
C ASP A 301 -6.16 5.15 19.86
N ILE A 302 -5.99 4.44 18.74
CA ILE A 302 -4.73 3.85 18.32
C ILE A 302 -4.47 4.18 16.86
N ILE A 303 -3.26 4.65 16.56
CA ILE A 303 -2.84 4.99 15.20
C ILE A 303 -1.56 4.23 14.83
N LEU A 304 -1.58 3.52 13.72
CA LEU A 304 -0.39 2.94 13.10
C LEU A 304 0.04 3.80 11.91
N VAL A 305 1.26 4.33 11.98
CA VAL A 305 1.93 5.03 10.89
C VAL A 305 2.96 4.09 10.26
N GLY A 306 2.66 3.61 9.06
CA GLY A 306 3.42 2.58 8.37
C GLY A 306 4.90 2.93 8.24
N GLU A 307 5.22 4.19 7.98
CA GLU A 307 6.59 4.69 8.04
C GLU A 307 6.66 6.18 8.39
N MET A 308 7.61 6.55 9.26
CA MET A 308 7.87 7.95 9.64
C MET A 308 9.12 8.47 8.95
N ARG A 309 9.01 8.78 7.64
CA ARG A 309 10.13 9.23 6.79
C ARG A 309 10.43 10.71 6.90
N ASP A 310 9.38 11.52 6.92
CA ASP A 310 9.46 12.97 6.83
C ASP A 310 9.20 13.64 8.17
N LEU A 311 9.79 14.82 8.33
CA LEU A 311 9.73 15.63 9.54
C LEU A 311 8.28 15.90 9.99
N GLU A 312 7.37 16.15 9.05
CA GLU A 312 5.99 16.51 9.38
C GLU A 312 5.23 15.31 9.94
N THR A 313 5.39 14.14 9.33
CA THR A 313 4.82 12.87 9.80
C THR A 313 5.36 12.53 11.20
N VAL A 314 6.66 12.66 11.43
CA VAL A 314 7.28 12.43 12.76
C VAL A 314 6.75 13.42 13.80
N SER A 315 6.66 14.72 13.47
CA SER A 315 6.13 15.74 14.39
C SER A 315 4.71 15.42 14.83
N ILE A 316 3.83 15.14 13.87
CA ILE A 316 2.43 14.83 14.17
C ILE A 316 2.34 13.54 14.99
N ALA A 317 3.14 12.51 14.70
CA ALA A 317 3.13 11.26 15.47
C ALA A 317 3.55 11.47 16.93
N ILE A 318 4.58 12.28 17.19
CA ILE A 318 5.02 12.63 18.56
C ILE A 318 3.94 13.43 19.30
N GLU A 319 3.40 14.47 18.66
CA GLU A 319 2.31 15.30 19.22
C GLU A 319 1.07 14.45 19.53
N THR A 320 0.72 13.53 18.64
CA THR A 320 -0.42 12.61 18.81
C THR A 320 -0.22 11.65 19.99
N ALA A 321 0.99 11.11 20.12
CA ALA A 321 1.37 10.24 21.22
C ALA A 321 1.38 10.98 22.58
N GLU A 322 1.73 12.26 22.59
CA GLU A 322 1.71 13.12 23.76
C GLU A 322 0.27 13.45 24.20
N THR A 323 -0.59 13.77 23.23
CA THR A 323 -1.95 14.31 23.42
C THR A 323 -3.03 13.30 23.79
N GLY A 324 -2.72 11.99 23.81
CA GLY A 324 -3.66 11.00 24.37
C GLY A 324 -3.79 9.68 23.63
N HIS A 325 -3.08 9.50 22.52
CA HIS A 325 -3.26 8.32 21.66
C HIS A 325 -2.07 7.37 21.78
N LEU A 326 -2.30 6.09 21.54
CA LEU A 326 -1.22 5.13 21.36
C LEU A 326 -0.84 5.08 19.87
N VAL A 327 0.40 5.48 19.57
CA VAL A 327 0.92 5.55 18.21
C VAL A 327 1.95 4.46 18.00
N PHE A 328 1.75 3.66 16.97
CA PHE A 328 2.75 2.74 16.44
C PHE A 328 3.39 3.34 15.19
N GLY A 329 4.71 3.22 15.07
CA GLY A 329 5.44 3.71 13.90
C GLY A 329 6.59 2.82 13.48
N THR A 330 7.09 3.01 12.26
CA THR A 330 8.35 2.39 11.82
C THR A 330 9.41 3.39 11.36
N LEU A 331 10.67 3.01 11.59
CA LEU A 331 11.87 3.62 11.00
C LEU A 331 12.83 2.52 10.50
N HIS A 332 13.87 2.89 9.75
CA HIS A 332 14.87 1.96 9.22
C HIS A 332 16.19 1.93 9.99
N THR A 333 16.22 2.50 11.19
CA THR A 333 17.36 2.41 12.11
C THR A 333 17.57 1.00 12.62
N THR A 334 18.80 0.66 13.01
CA THR A 334 19.19 -0.71 13.38
C THR A 334 19.28 -0.94 14.89
N THR A 335 19.28 0.13 15.69
CA THR A 335 19.34 0.06 17.16
C THR A 335 18.34 1.03 17.79
N ALA A 336 17.99 0.80 19.05
CA ALA A 336 17.10 1.64 19.82
C ALA A 336 17.68 3.04 20.05
N ALA A 337 18.96 3.14 20.41
CA ALA A 337 19.64 4.43 20.60
C ALA A 337 19.66 5.25 19.30
N SER A 338 20.06 4.64 18.17
CA SER A 338 20.06 5.33 16.87
C SER A 338 18.66 5.71 16.39
N THR A 339 17.63 4.98 16.82
CA THR A 339 16.23 5.33 16.55
C THR A 339 15.86 6.65 17.22
N VAL A 340 16.24 6.82 18.49
CA VAL A 340 16.02 8.08 19.22
C VAL A 340 16.74 9.23 18.53
N ASP A 341 18.02 9.06 18.23
CA ASP A 341 18.83 10.08 17.54
C ASP A 341 18.20 10.45 16.19
N ARG A 342 17.83 9.45 15.38
CA ARG A 342 17.23 9.67 14.06
C ARG A 342 15.90 10.43 14.13
N ILE A 343 15.08 10.21 15.16
CA ILE A 343 13.84 10.97 15.35
C ILE A 343 14.18 12.45 15.62
N ILE A 344 15.15 12.72 16.49
CA ILE A 344 15.55 14.09 16.87
C ILE A 344 16.24 14.81 15.72
N ASP A 345 17.16 14.14 15.01
CA ASP A 345 18.02 14.73 13.97
C ASP A 345 17.27 15.16 12.71
N GLN A 346 16.01 14.73 12.55
CA GLN A 346 15.15 15.23 11.48
C GLN A 346 14.71 16.68 11.72
N PHE A 347 14.74 17.15 12.97
CA PHE A 347 14.32 18.49 13.32
C PHE A 347 15.48 19.49 13.21
N PRO A 348 15.19 20.73 12.79
CA PRO A 348 16.14 21.84 12.86
C PRO A 348 16.76 21.98 14.27
N ALA A 349 18.03 22.37 14.33
CA ALA A 349 18.82 22.40 15.57
C ALA A 349 18.18 23.23 16.70
N ASP A 350 17.47 24.31 16.35
CA ASP A 350 16.74 25.18 17.27
C ASP A 350 15.51 24.50 17.91
N ARG A 351 14.99 23.44 17.30
CA ARG A 351 13.82 22.67 17.79
C ARG A 351 14.18 21.36 18.47
N GLN A 352 15.41 20.86 18.31
CA GLN A 352 15.80 19.55 18.83
C GLN A 352 15.67 19.44 20.36
N SER A 353 15.92 20.53 21.10
CA SER A 353 15.76 20.54 22.56
C SER A 353 14.31 20.30 22.98
N GLN A 354 13.36 20.97 22.34
CA GLN A 354 11.93 20.76 22.57
C GLN A 354 11.51 19.34 22.20
N VAL A 355 11.96 18.84 21.05
CA VAL A 355 11.65 17.48 20.57
C VAL A 355 12.19 16.42 21.52
N ARG A 356 13.39 16.60 22.10
CA ARG A 356 13.91 15.70 23.14
C ARG A 356 12.99 15.62 24.35
N VAL A 357 12.42 16.75 24.79
CA VAL A 357 11.47 16.76 25.91
C VAL A 357 10.20 15.99 25.53
N MET A 358 9.56 16.33 24.41
CA MET A 358 8.34 15.65 23.94
C MET A 358 8.56 14.15 23.74
N LEU A 359 9.67 13.77 23.12
CA LEU A 359 10.02 12.36 22.90
C LEU A 359 10.29 11.63 24.22
N SER A 360 10.94 12.28 25.20
CA SER A 360 11.19 11.68 26.51
C SER A 360 9.92 11.31 27.27
N GLU A 361 8.82 12.02 27.00
CA GLU A 361 7.53 11.86 27.67
C GLU A 361 6.58 10.95 26.91
N SER A 362 6.65 10.98 25.58
CA SER A 362 5.80 10.19 24.68
C SER A 362 6.35 8.79 24.39
N LEU A 363 7.66 8.59 24.26
CA LEU A 363 8.24 7.28 23.91
C LEU A 363 7.93 6.23 24.99
N ARG A 364 7.46 5.06 24.56
CA ARG A 364 7.13 3.91 25.42
C ARG A 364 8.00 2.70 25.14
N GLY A 365 8.40 2.48 23.90
CA GLY A 365 9.36 1.45 23.57
C GLY A 365 9.88 1.52 22.15
N VAL A 366 11.06 0.93 21.94
CA VAL A 366 11.66 0.72 20.62
C VAL A 366 12.01 -0.75 20.47
N ILE A 367 11.54 -1.36 19.39
CA ILE A 367 11.79 -2.76 19.02
C ILE A 367 12.60 -2.76 17.74
N ALA A 368 13.93 -2.80 17.86
CA ALA A 368 14.83 -2.85 16.71
C ALA A 368 15.10 -4.30 16.33
N GLN A 369 14.79 -4.69 15.09
CA GLN A 369 14.80 -6.08 14.67
C GLN A 369 15.62 -6.36 13.41
N THR A 370 16.22 -7.54 13.39
CA THR A 370 16.91 -8.11 12.22
C THR A 370 16.52 -9.59 12.08
N LEU A 371 16.46 -10.08 10.84
CA LEU A 371 16.20 -11.51 10.58
C LEU A 371 17.50 -12.26 10.37
N CYS A 372 17.63 -13.37 11.10
CA CYS A 372 18.70 -14.36 10.97
C CYS A 372 18.16 -15.59 10.25
N ARG A 373 19.02 -16.23 9.46
CA ARG A 373 18.74 -17.57 8.93
C ARG A 373 18.68 -18.57 10.09
N ARG A 374 17.64 -19.40 10.11
CA ARG A 374 17.48 -20.44 11.14
C ARG A 374 18.17 -21.74 10.71
N ILE A 375 18.77 -22.44 11.66
CA ILE A 375 19.29 -23.81 11.48
C ILE A 375 18.09 -24.73 11.17
N GLY A 376 18.17 -25.47 10.06
CA GLY A 376 17.05 -26.31 9.59
C GLY A 376 16.04 -25.58 8.70
N GLY A 377 16.30 -24.33 8.32
CA GLY A 377 15.50 -23.59 7.34
C GLY A 377 14.58 -22.53 7.96
N GLY A 378 14.16 -21.59 7.12
CA GLY A 378 13.37 -20.43 7.53
C GLY A 378 14.20 -19.30 8.18
N ARG A 379 13.51 -18.40 8.88
CA ARG A 379 14.10 -17.21 9.49
C ARG A 379 13.58 -17.01 10.92
N VAL A 380 14.40 -16.41 11.77
CA VAL A 380 14.03 -16.00 13.13
C VAL A 380 14.49 -14.55 13.36
N ALA A 381 13.71 -13.78 14.13
CA ALA A 381 14.03 -12.39 14.43
C ALA A 381 14.88 -12.29 15.71
N ALA A 382 16.03 -11.64 15.61
CA ALA A 382 16.72 -11.09 16.78
C ALA A 382 16.17 -9.68 17.03
N ARG A 383 15.77 -9.40 18.27
CA ARG A 383 15.07 -8.16 18.65
C ARG A 383 15.81 -7.50 19.80
N GLU A 384 16.31 -6.30 19.54
CA GLU A 384 16.71 -5.36 20.58
C GLU A 384 15.46 -4.64 21.09
N ILE A 385 15.28 -4.62 22.41
CA ILE A 385 14.07 -4.13 23.07
C ILE A 385 14.50 -3.06 24.08
N LEU A 386 14.15 -1.80 23.78
CA LEU A 386 14.23 -0.69 24.71
C LEU A 386 12.83 -0.39 25.23
N LEU A 387 12.67 -0.34 26.54
CA LEU A 387 11.42 0.09 27.19
C LEU A 387 11.65 1.42 27.88
N SER A 388 10.63 2.27 27.89
CA SER A 388 10.73 3.58 28.51
C SER A 388 10.62 3.47 30.03
N ILE A 389 11.66 3.92 30.72
CA ILE A 389 11.73 4.09 32.17
C ILE A 389 12.27 5.49 32.47
N PRO A 390 12.11 6.03 33.70
CA PRO A 390 12.58 7.38 34.02
C PRO A 390 14.04 7.66 33.65
N ALA A 391 14.94 6.67 33.82
CA ALA A 391 16.33 6.80 33.42
C ALA A 391 16.50 7.01 31.90
N VAL A 392 15.75 6.27 31.07
CA VAL A 392 15.78 6.42 29.60
C VAL A 392 15.23 7.79 29.22
N SER A 393 14.10 8.20 29.77
CA SER A 393 13.51 9.53 29.54
C SER A 393 14.50 10.65 29.87
N ASN A 394 15.22 10.55 30.99
CA ASN A 394 16.22 11.54 31.37
C ASN A 394 17.40 11.58 30.39
N LEU A 395 17.91 10.42 29.95
CA LEU A 395 18.98 10.38 28.94
C LEU A 395 18.55 11.02 27.63
N ILE A 396 17.30 10.79 27.19
CA ILE A 396 16.75 11.43 25.99
C ILE A 396 16.68 12.94 26.18
N ARG A 397 16.16 13.41 27.33
CA ARG A 397 16.03 14.84 27.66
C ARG A 397 17.38 15.56 27.66
N GLU A 398 18.41 14.92 28.22
CA GLU A 398 19.77 15.44 28.32
C GLU A 398 20.62 15.26 27.05
N GLY A 399 20.11 14.56 26.02
CA GLY A 399 20.87 14.27 24.80
C GLY A 399 22.02 13.27 25.01
N LYS A 400 21.91 12.38 26.00
CA LYS A 400 22.91 11.36 26.34
C LYS A 400 22.50 9.97 25.83
N THR A 401 21.99 9.91 24.60
CA THR A 401 21.46 8.69 23.97
C THR A 401 22.51 7.58 23.84
N PHE A 402 23.78 7.93 23.70
CA PHE A 402 24.91 6.98 23.71
C PHE A 402 25.03 6.14 25.00
N GLN A 403 24.40 6.54 26.11
CA GLN A 403 24.37 5.77 27.35
C GLN A 403 23.20 4.78 27.45
N ILE A 404 22.22 4.85 26.53
CA ILE A 404 21.05 3.96 26.50
C ILE A 404 21.46 2.47 26.47
N PRO A 405 22.45 2.01 25.68
CA PRO A 405 22.87 0.61 25.69
C PRO A 405 23.24 0.09 27.08
N SER A 406 23.95 0.88 27.89
CA SER A 406 24.32 0.51 29.26
C SER A 406 23.10 0.40 30.18
N ILE A 407 22.11 1.27 30.00
CA ILE A 407 20.83 1.18 30.72
C ILE A 407 20.10 -0.11 30.33
N MET A 408 20.07 -0.46 29.04
CA MET A 408 19.44 -1.70 28.58
C MET A 408 20.10 -2.94 29.17
N GLN A 409 21.44 -3.00 29.20
CA GLN A 409 22.21 -4.10 29.79
C GLN A 409 21.88 -4.30 31.27
N THR A 410 21.78 -3.21 32.03
CA THR A 410 21.51 -3.25 33.48
C THR A 410 20.04 -3.51 33.81
N ASN A 411 19.12 -3.30 32.87
CA ASN A 411 17.67 -3.44 33.07
C ASN A 411 17.07 -4.67 32.38
N ARG A 412 17.87 -5.70 32.11
CA ARG A 412 17.41 -6.95 31.47
C ARG A 412 16.21 -7.61 32.16
N LYS A 413 16.14 -7.55 33.49
CA LYS A 413 15.02 -8.09 34.29
C LYS A 413 13.68 -7.42 34.02
N THR A 414 13.69 -6.22 33.43
CA THR A 414 12.47 -5.47 33.07
C THR A 414 12.02 -5.74 31.63
N GLY A 415 12.66 -6.68 30.93
CA GLY A 415 12.35 -7.04 29.54
C GLY A 415 13.19 -6.32 28.49
N MET A 416 14.15 -5.48 28.90
CA MET A 416 15.09 -4.88 27.96
C MET A 416 16.12 -5.89 27.47
N VAL A 417 16.47 -5.83 26.19
CA VAL A 417 17.43 -6.77 25.59
C VAL A 417 18.26 -6.01 24.57
N THR A 418 19.59 -6.10 24.64
CA THR A 418 20.46 -5.55 23.59
C THR A 418 20.47 -6.46 22.36
N LEU A 419 20.78 -5.94 21.17
CA LEU A 419 20.81 -6.78 19.97
C LEU A 419 21.80 -7.94 20.10
N ASN A 420 22.98 -7.68 20.67
CA ASN A 420 24.00 -8.72 20.87
C ASN A 420 23.53 -9.80 21.86
N ASP A 421 22.80 -9.45 22.92
CA ASP A 421 22.23 -10.44 23.83
C ASP A 421 21.15 -11.28 23.12
N ALA A 422 20.25 -10.65 22.37
CA ALA A 422 19.23 -11.35 21.59
C ALA A 422 19.84 -12.32 20.56
N LEU A 423 20.91 -11.90 19.88
CA LEU A 423 21.64 -12.76 18.95
C LEU A 423 22.32 -13.93 19.68
N MET A 424 22.91 -13.69 20.84
CA MET A 424 23.54 -14.74 21.65
C MET A 424 22.51 -15.76 22.13
N GLU A 425 21.33 -15.33 22.59
CA GLU A 425 20.25 -16.23 23.00
C GLU A 425 19.80 -17.17 21.86
N LEU A 426 19.76 -16.66 20.62
CA LEU A 426 19.44 -17.49 19.45
C LEU A 426 20.54 -18.52 19.13
N VAL A 427 21.81 -18.18 19.38
CA VAL A 427 22.95 -19.09 19.23
C VAL A 427 22.94 -20.16 20.33
N GLU A 428 22.77 -19.76 21.59
CA GLU A 428 22.68 -20.66 22.74
C GLU A 428 21.47 -21.61 22.61
N GLY A 429 20.35 -21.10 22.11
CA GLY A 429 19.15 -21.88 21.79
C GLY A 429 19.28 -22.75 20.53
N LYS A 430 20.45 -22.81 19.89
CA LYS A 430 20.73 -23.56 18.65
C LYS A 430 19.74 -23.26 17.51
N GLN A 431 19.22 -22.04 17.46
CA GLN A 431 18.35 -21.59 16.38
C GLN A 431 19.14 -20.95 15.24
N VAL A 432 20.30 -20.35 15.53
CA VAL A 432 21.11 -19.60 14.57
C VAL A 432 22.58 -20.00 14.71
N GLU A 433 23.28 -20.14 13.59
CA GLU A 433 24.71 -20.39 13.58
C GLU A 433 25.50 -19.20 14.15
N PRO A 434 26.56 -19.41 14.95
CA PRO A 434 27.41 -18.34 15.48
C PRO A 434 27.90 -17.34 14.43
N LYS A 435 28.26 -17.84 13.23
CA LYS A 435 28.68 -17.02 12.08
C LYS A 435 27.58 -16.08 11.59
N GLU A 436 26.36 -16.59 11.43
CA GLU A 436 25.21 -15.78 11.00
C GLU A 436 24.91 -14.69 12.03
N ALA A 437 24.91 -15.04 13.32
CA ALA A 437 24.70 -14.08 14.40
C ALA A 437 25.78 -13.00 14.43
N TYR A 438 27.06 -13.37 14.28
CA TYR A 438 28.17 -12.43 14.21
C TYR A 438 28.05 -11.45 13.03
N MET A 439 27.59 -11.92 11.86
CA MET A 439 27.39 -11.06 10.70
C MET A 439 26.25 -10.04 10.90
N LYS A 440 25.30 -10.32 11.79
CA LYS A 440 24.16 -9.44 12.13
C LYS A 440 24.42 -8.55 13.35
N SER A 441 25.48 -8.80 14.11
CA SER A 441 25.87 -8.02 15.28
C SER A 441 26.29 -6.59 14.89
N VAL A 442 25.86 -5.62 15.69
CA VAL A 442 26.22 -4.19 15.55
C VAL A 442 27.54 -3.87 16.24
N GLU A 443 27.94 -4.65 17.24
CA GLU A 443 29.21 -4.51 17.97
C GLU A 443 29.92 -5.86 17.91
N LYS A 444 30.74 -6.01 16.86
CA LYS A 444 31.35 -7.29 16.48
C LYS A 444 32.44 -7.76 17.44
N THR A 445 33.20 -6.83 18.03
CA THR A 445 34.37 -7.16 18.84
C THR A 445 33.95 -7.81 20.15
N GLY A 446 33.03 -7.20 20.88
CA GLY A 446 32.46 -7.75 22.10
C GLY A 446 31.59 -8.98 21.83
N PHE A 447 30.85 -9.04 20.71
CA PHE A 447 30.12 -10.26 20.34
C PHE A 447 31.07 -11.44 20.07
N ALA A 448 32.17 -11.24 19.35
CA ALA A 448 33.19 -12.26 19.14
C ALA A 448 33.85 -12.71 20.46
N ALA A 449 34.18 -11.77 21.35
CA ALA A 449 34.70 -12.10 22.68
C ALA A 449 33.69 -12.93 23.49
N ALA A 450 32.41 -12.59 23.42
CA ALA A 450 31.34 -13.32 24.09
C ALA A 450 31.13 -14.74 23.53
N LEU A 451 31.22 -14.92 22.21
CA LEU A 451 31.18 -16.25 21.58
C LEU A 451 32.34 -17.13 22.05
N LYS A 452 33.57 -16.58 22.07
CA LYS A 452 34.78 -17.29 22.56
C LYS A 452 34.62 -17.67 24.04
N ALA A 453 34.20 -16.73 24.88
CA ALA A 453 34.00 -16.97 26.32
C ALA A 453 32.98 -18.08 26.61
N ARG A 454 31.93 -18.17 25.79
CA ARG A 454 30.89 -19.21 25.89
C ARG A 454 31.20 -20.49 25.11
N ARG A 455 32.39 -20.60 24.52
CA ARG A 455 32.87 -21.78 23.75
C ARG A 455 32.00 -22.12 22.53
N HIS A 456 31.42 -21.12 21.88
CA HIS A 456 30.78 -21.29 20.57
C HIS A 456 31.83 -21.33 19.46
N ASP A 457 31.46 -21.88 18.30
CA ASP A 457 32.34 -21.87 17.13
C ASP A 457 32.70 -20.43 16.73
N THR A 458 33.99 -20.19 16.59
CA THR A 458 34.57 -18.91 16.15
C THR A 458 35.61 -19.12 15.05
N SER A 459 35.67 -20.31 14.43
CA SER A 459 36.62 -20.63 13.36
C SER A 459 36.52 -19.68 12.15
N PHE A 460 35.34 -19.12 11.91
CA PHE A 460 35.08 -18.17 10.83
C PHE A 460 35.69 -16.77 11.04
N LEU A 461 36.21 -16.44 12.23
CA LEU A 461 36.82 -15.14 12.51
C LEU A 461 38.24 -15.01 11.93
N GLY A 462 38.83 -16.10 11.43
CA GLY A 462 40.25 -16.17 11.09
C GLY A 462 41.14 -16.14 12.35
N GLU A 463 42.34 -16.69 12.24
CA GLU A 463 43.39 -16.39 13.22
C GLU A 463 43.80 -14.93 12.98
N ALA A 464 43.47 -14.06 13.94
CA ALA A 464 43.82 -12.65 13.91
C ALA A 464 45.29 -12.45 14.27
#